data_AF-A0A4Y7QBR6-F1
#
_entry.id   AF-A0A4Y7QBR6-F1
#
_cell.length_a   1.000
_cell.length_b   1.000
_cell.length_c   1.000
_cell.angle_alpha   90.00
_cell.angle_beta   90.00
_cell.angle_gamma   90.00
#
_symmetry.space_group_name_H-M   'P 1'
#
loop_
_entity.id
_entity.type
_entity.pdbx_description
1 polymer ?
#
loop_
_entity_poly.entity_id
_entity_poly.type
_entity_poly.pdbx_seq_one_letter_code
_entity_poly.pdbx_strand_id
1 'polypeptide(L)'
;MPLTQEERTAYLALSHLFLDNEMDDIDFRAIVHRLSGVHISITRMEYMLRHHLFPLLFMNFFLTIAADAFDEEWLIDKIEARVSSPPWFMMKALEAVVWYALSETVKPDWEELKQRLANRRLAAQPMPHPPTDKATPGSPSSLTRRR
;
A
#
# COMPACT_ATOMS: atom_id res chain seq x y z
N MET A 1 -4.67 -20.78 6.64
CA MET A 1 -4.86 -20.68 5.18
C MET A 1 -3.59 -20.06 4.61
N PRO A 2 -2.98 -20.62 3.57
CA PRO A 2 -1.75 -20.06 3.00
C PRO A 2 -2.01 -18.67 2.43
N LEU A 3 -1.03 -17.78 2.53
CA LEU A 3 -1.14 -16.44 1.97
C LEU A 3 -1.14 -16.48 0.44
N THR A 4 -1.92 -15.60 -0.17
CA THR A 4 -1.84 -15.40 -1.63
C THR A 4 -0.51 -14.74 -2.01
N GLN A 5 -0.10 -14.87 -3.27
CA GLN A 5 1.12 -14.22 -3.76
C GLN A 5 1.06 -12.69 -3.63
N GLU A 6 -0.11 -12.10 -3.85
CA GLU A 6 -0.34 -10.66 -3.66
C GLU A 6 -0.19 -10.25 -2.19
N GLU A 7 -0.74 -11.03 -1.26
CA GLU A 7 -0.59 -10.76 0.17
C GLU A 7 0.88 -10.88 0.61
N ARG A 8 1.60 -11.92 0.16
CA ARG A 8 3.03 -12.06 0.42
C ARG A 8 3.82 -10.84 -0.06
N THR A 9 3.56 -10.42 -1.30
CA THR A 9 4.19 -9.23 -1.90
C THR A 9 3.89 -7.97 -1.07
N ALA A 10 2.65 -7.80 -0.63
CA ALA A 10 2.25 -6.67 0.18
C ALA A 10 2.86 -6.70 1.59
N TYR A 11 2.95 -7.86 2.24
CA TYR A 11 3.62 -7.95 3.55
C TYR A 11 5.09 -7.59 3.47
N LEU A 12 5.81 -8.12 2.48
CA LEU A 12 7.23 -7.81 2.28
C LEU A 12 7.44 -6.33 1.94
N ALA A 13 6.60 -5.75 1.08
CA ALA A 13 6.69 -4.34 0.76
C ALA A 13 6.40 -3.44 1.98
N LEU A 14 5.39 -3.80 2.79
CA LEU A 14 5.03 -3.04 3.99
C LEU A 14 6.01 -3.27 5.15
N SER A 15 6.74 -4.39 5.22
CA SER A 15 7.71 -4.63 6.29
C SER A 15 8.89 -3.68 6.24
N HIS A 16 9.23 -3.12 5.07
CA HIS A 16 10.28 -2.12 4.94
C HIS A 16 10.06 -0.88 5.82
N LEU A 17 8.81 -0.53 6.13
CA LEU A 17 8.45 0.56 7.07
C LEU A 17 8.93 0.31 8.52
N PHE A 18 9.42 -0.89 8.82
CA PHE A 18 9.89 -1.29 10.14
C PHE A 18 11.38 -1.67 10.17
N LEU A 19 12.03 -1.68 9.01
CA LEU A 19 13.42 -2.08 8.86
C LEU A 19 14.34 -0.88 8.75
N ASP A 20 13.85 0.19 8.13
CA ASP A 20 14.56 1.44 8.03
C ASP A 20 13.91 2.50 8.92
N ASN A 21 14.73 3.26 9.63
CA ASN A 21 14.27 4.40 10.41
C ASN A 21 14.27 5.70 9.58
N GLU A 22 14.88 5.69 8.39
CA GLU A 22 14.98 6.85 7.50
C GLU A 22 14.70 6.41 6.05
N MET A 23 13.42 6.22 5.70
CA MET A 23 13.06 5.93 4.32
C MET A 23 13.29 7.14 3.40
N ASP A 24 13.96 6.90 2.28
CA ASP A 24 14.18 7.92 1.26
C ASP A 24 13.17 7.84 0.08
N ASP A 25 13.31 8.76 -0.87
CA ASP A 25 12.47 8.80 -2.07
C ASP A 25 12.60 7.57 -2.96
N ILE A 26 13.76 6.92 -2.98
CA ILE A 26 14.00 5.68 -3.73
C ILE A 26 13.23 4.54 -3.05
N ASP A 27 13.30 4.42 -1.73
CA ASP A 27 12.57 3.41 -0.95
C ASP A 27 11.07 3.52 -1.14
N PHE A 28 10.52 4.73 -0.96
CA PHE A 28 9.10 4.97 -1.20
C PHE A 28 8.69 4.60 -2.62
N ARG A 29 9.48 4.95 -3.65
CA ARG A 29 9.16 4.59 -5.04
C ARG A 29 9.18 3.08 -5.26
N ALA A 30 10.14 2.37 -4.66
CA ALA A 30 10.22 0.93 -4.74
C ALA A 30 9.01 0.25 -4.09
N ILE A 31 8.64 0.66 -2.87
CA ILE A 31 7.48 0.13 -2.15
C ILE A 31 6.18 0.45 -2.91
N VAL A 32 5.98 1.71 -3.32
CA VAL A 32 4.80 2.13 -4.11
C VAL A 32 4.70 1.32 -5.40
N HIS A 33 5.82 1.06 -6.08
CA HIS A 33 5.83 0.26 -7.29
C HIS A 33 5.36 -1.17 -7.04
N ARG A 34 5.92 -1.84 -6.02
CA ARG A 34 5.50 -3.20 -5.61
C ARG A 34 4.02 -3.25 -5.23
N LEU A 35 3.57 -2.30 -4.41
CA LEU A 35 2.18 -2.22 -3.93
C LEU A 35 1.17 -1.77 -4.99
N SER A 36 1.61 -1.10 -6.06
CA SER A 36 0.73 -0.72 -7.17
C SER A 36 0.30 -1.91 -8.03
N GLY A 37 1.06 -3.01 -8.02
CA GLY A 37 0.77 -4.22 -8.78
C GLY A 37 -0.20 -5.20 -8.10
N VAL A 38 -0.54 -4.98 -6.82
CA VAL A 38 -1.42 -5.87 -6.06
C VAL A 38 -2.83 -5.31 -5.94
N HIS A 39 -3.85 -6.18 -5.95
CA HIS A 39 -5.26 -5.82 -5.86
C HIS A 39 -5.76 -5.71 -4.41
N ILE A 40 -4.95 -5.07 -3.56
CA ILE A 40 -5.23 -4.91 -2.14
C ILE A 40 -5.62 -3.45 -1.85
N SER A 41 -6.73 -3.24 -1.14
CA SER A 41 -7.17 -1.89 -0.77
C SER A 41 -6.23 -1.26 0.26
N ILE A 42 -6.16 0.08 0.29
CA ILE A 42 -5.34 0.80 1.28
C ILE A 42 -5.77 0.43 2.71
N THR A 43 -7.08 0.35 2.96
CA THR A 43 -7.62 -0.07 4.27
C THR A 43 -7.20 -1.49 4.65
N ARG A 44 -7.11 -2.42 3.69
CA ARG A 44 -6.61 -3.77 3.95
C ARG A 44 -5.11 -3.77 4.24
N MET A 45 -4.33 -2.97 3.53
CA MET A 45 -2.89 -2.79 3.82
C MET A 45 -2.67 -2.21 5.21
N GLU A 46 -3.48 -1.23 5.62
CA GLU A 46 -3.44 -0.67 6.98
C GLU A 46 -3.73 -1.74 8.04
N TYR A 47 -4.74 -2.57 7.80
CA TYR A 47 -5.04 -3.71 8.67
C TYR A 47 -3.87 -4.69 8.76
N MET A 48 -3.24 -5.03 7.63
CA MET A 48 -2.06 -5.92 7.57
C MET A 48 -0.89 -5.33 8.38
N LEU A 49 -0.62 -4.04 8.18
CA LEU A 49 0.43 -3.31 8.88
C LEU A 49 0.20 -3.34 10.39
N ARG A 50 -1.00 -2.95 10.85
CA ARG A 50 -1.32 -2.82 12.27
C ARG A 50 -1.41 -4.15 13.01
N HIS A 51 -2.02 -5.17 12.39
CA HIS A 51 -2.40 -6.38 13.12
C HIS A 51 -1.48 -7.57 12.88
N HIS A 52 -0.74 -7.58 11.78
CA HIS A 52 0.13 -8.69 11.42
C HIS A 52 1.61 -8.30 11.46
N LEU A 53 2.00 -7.18 10.85
CA LEU A 53 3.40 -6.76 10.79
C LEU A 53 3.87 -6.11 12.09
N PHE A 54 3.16 -5.10 12.57
CA PHE A 54 3.59 -4.34 13.74
C PHE A 54 3.89 -5.22 14.95
N PRO A 55 3.04 -6.20 15.35
CA PRO A 55 3.34 -7.04 16.51
C PRO A 55 4.58 -7.94 16.35
N LEU A 56 5.03 -8.17 15.12
CA LEU A 56 6.23 -8.97 14.82
C LEU A 56 7.48 -8.09 14.71
N LEU A 57 7.33 -6.87 14.18
CA LEU A 57 8.45 -6.02 13.77
C LEU A 57 8.67 -4.80 14.67
N PHE A 58 7.76 -4.47 15.60
CA PHE A 58 7.92 -3.29 16.46
C PHE A 58 9.21 -3.34 17.31
N MET A 59 9.73 -4.54 17.58
CA MET A 59 10.99 -4.71 18.32
C MET A 59 12.21 -4.20 17.52
N ASN A 60 12.11 -4.08 16.20
CA ASN A 60 13.17 -3.52 15.35
C ASN A 60 13.38 -2.02 15.62
N PHE A 61 12.39 -1.31 16.18
CA PHE A 61 12.60 0.07 16.63
C PHE A 61 13.51 0.16 17.86
N PHE A 62 13.58 -0.90 18.66
CA PHE A 62 14.40 -0.94 19.87
C PHE A 62 15.74 -1.64 19.65
N LEU A 63 15.77 -2.59 18.73
CA LEU A 63 16.95 -3.35 18.35
C LEU A 63 17.34 -2.88 16.96
N THR A 64 18.46 -2.16 16.84
CA THR A 64 19.04 -1.78 15.54
C THR A 64 19.47 -3.04 14.78
N ILE A 65 18.51 -3.75 14.21
CA ILE A 65 18.70 -4.92 13.39
C ILE A 65 18.94 -4.39 11.98
N ALA A 66 20.14 -4.62 11.45
CA ALA A 66 20.46 -4.24 10.09
C ALA A 66 19.48 -4.92 9.11
N ALA A 67 19.05 -4.21 8.07
CA ALA A 67 18.21 -4.75 7.00
C ALA A 67 18.81 -6.04 6.38
N ASP A 68 20.14 -6.14 6.37
CA ASP A 68 20.90 -7.30 5.87
C ASP A 68 20.65 -8.60 6.65
N ALA A 69 20.15 -8.49 7.88
CA ALA A 69 19.80 -9.62 8.74
C ALA A 69 18.30 -9.96 8.71
N PHE A 70 17.51 -9.26 7.87
CA PHE A 70 16.09 -9.50 7.74
C PHE A 70 15.81 -10.78 6.93
N ASP A 71 15.11 -11.72 7.55
CA ASP A 71 14.71 -12.97 6.92
C ASP A 71 13.24 -12.87 6.46
N GLU A 72 13.07 -12.73 5.14
CA GLU A 72 11.77 -12.62 4.48
C GLU A 72 10.91 -13.87 4.68
N GLU A 73 11.51 -15.06 4.59
CA GLU A 73 10.80 -16.34 4.74
C GLU A 73 10.34 -16.51 6.18
N TRP A 74 11.21 -16.18 7.15
CA TRP A 74 10.84 -16.14 8.56
C TRP A 74 9.64 -15.22 8.81
N LEU A 75 9.62 -14.03 8.21
CA LEU A 75 8.50 -13.10 8.38
C LEU A 75 7.20 -13.72 7.84
N ILE A 76 7.22 -14.27 6.63
CA ILE A 76 6.05 -14.86 5.99
C ILE A 76 5.51 -16.03 6.82
N ASP A 77 6.38 -16.92 7.30
CA ASP A 77 5.99 -18.03 8.17
C ASP A 77 5.32 -17.55 9.46
N LYS A 78 5.85 -16.49 10.09
CA LYS A 78 5.27 -15.90 11.30
C LYS A 78 3.91 -15.27 11.03
N ILE A 79 3.73 -14.61 9.90
CA ILE A 79 2.44 -14.04 9.50
C ILE A 79 1.44 -15.15 9.23
N GLU A 80 1.81 -16.20 8.49
CA GLU A 80 0.94 -17.34 8.19
C GLU A 80 0.46 -18.04 9.47
N ALA A 81 1.37 -18.26 10.42
CA ALA A 81 1.04 -18.82 11.72
C ALA A 81 0.06 -17.92 12.49
N ARG A 82 0.27 -16.60 12.46
CA ARG A 82 -0.55 -15.61 13.17
C ARG A 82 -1.95 -15.44 12.55
N VAL A 83 -2.04 -15.49 11.23
CA VAL A 83 -3.33 -15.44 10.51
C VAL A 83 -4.12 -16.73 10.75
N SER A 84 -3.43 -17.87 10.84
CA SER A 84 -4.07 -19.16 11.10
C SER A 84 -4.46 -19.37 12.57
N SER A 85 -3.76 -18.71 13.49
CA SER A 85 -3.99 -18.80 14.95
C SER A 85 -4.06 -17.40 15.58
N PRO A 86 -5.25 -16.78 15.62
CA PRO A 86 -5.42 -15.45 16.20
C PRO A 86 -4.99 -15.43 17.68
N PRO A 87 -4.28 -14.38 18.12
CA PRO A 87 -3.83 -14.30 19.51
C PRO A 87 -5.01 -14.07 20.46
N TRP A 88 -4.86 -14.51 21.70
CA TRP A 88 -5.87 -14.38 22.76
C TRP A 88 -6.19 -12.91 23.07
N PHE A 89 -7.39 -12.62 23.56
CA PHE A 89 -7.90 -11.24 23.67
C PHE A 89 -6.99 -10.30 24.49
N MET A 90 -6.33 -10.81 25.55
CA MET A 90 -5.39 -10.03 26.37
C MET A 90 -4.17 -9.55 25.57
N MET A 91 -3.66 -10.40 24.67
CA MET A 91 -2.55 -10.03 23.80
C MET A 91 -2.99 -8.96 22.79
N LYS A 92 -4.23 -9.03 22.27
CA LYS A 92 -4.78 -7.98 21.41
C LYS A 92 -4.88 -6.63 22.13
N ALA A 93 -5.25 -6.62 23.41
CA ALA A 93 -5.28 -5.39 24.20
C ALA A 93 -3.87 -4.81 24.39
N LEU A 94 -2.89 -5.66 24.73
CA LEU A 94 -1.49 -5.23 24.85
C LEU A 94 -0.97 -4.68 23.51
N GLU A 95 -1.21 -5.39 22.40
CA GLU A 95 -0.84 -4.93 21.05
C GLU A 95 -1.47 -3.59 20.70
N ALA A 96 -2.72 -3.34 21.10
CA ALA A 96 -3.37 -2.06 20.88
C ALA A 96 -2.70 -0.93 21.67
N VAL A 97 -2.27 -1.19 22.92
CA VAL A 97 -1.53 -0.23 23.74
C VAL A 97 -0.15 0.05 23.14
N VAL A 98 0.58 -0.99 22.75
CA VAL A 98 1.92 -0.85 22.13
C VAL A 98 1.81 -0.13 20.79
N TRP A 99 0.81 -0.44 19.97
CA TRP A 99 0.49 0.30 18.75
C TRP A 99 0.22 1.78 19.04
N TYR A 100 -0.61 2.09 20.04
CA TYR A 100 -0.87 3.48 20.40
C TYR A 100 0.40 4.23 20.77
N ALA A 101 1.32 3.58 21.51
CA ALA A 101 2.57 4.18 21.94
C ALA A 101 3.60 4.37 20.81
N LEU A 102 3.69 3.43 19.86
CA LEU A 102 4.77 3.40 18.85
C LEU A 102 4.30 3.71 17.43
N SER A 103 2.99 3.86 17.20
CA SER A 103 2.47 4.18 15.87
C SER A 103 2.94 5.53 15.36
N GLU A 104 3.27 6.48 16.26
CA GLU A 104 3.83 7.78 15.85
C GLU A 104 5.14 7.65 15.06
N THR A 105 5.90 6.57 15.24
CA THR A 105 7.11 6.32 14.45
C THR A 105 6.79 5.88 13.02
N VAL A 106 5.73 5.09 12.83
CA VAL A 106 5.38 4.50 11.53
C VAL A 106 4.38 5.35 10.75
N LYS A 107 3.59 6.17 11.45
CA LYS A 107 2.51 6.98 10.87
C LYS A 107 3.00 7.92 9.76
N PRO A 108 4.09 8.70 9.92
CA PRO A 108 4.54 9.61 8.88
C PRO A 108 4.78 8.88 7.55
N ASP A 109 5.56 7.79 7.59
CA ASP A 109 5.89 7.00 6.41
C ASP A 109 4.66 6.30 5.84
N TRP A 110 3.76 5.81 6.71
CA TRP A 110 2.51 5.21 6.26
C TRP A 110 1.59 6.22 5.56
N GLU A 111 1.42 7.43 6.09
CA GLU A 111 0.62 8.48 5.47
C GLU A 111 1.20 8.91 4.12
N GLU A 112 2.51 9.08 4.05
CA GLU A 112 3.21 9.39 2.81
C GLU A 112 3.03 8.28 1.78
N LEU A 113 3.20 7.02 2.17
CA LEU A 113 2.99 5.87 1.30
C LEU A 113 1.55 5.81 0.79
N LYS A 114 0.55 6.09 1.64
CA LYS A 114 -0.86 6.17 1.24
C LYS A 114 -1.09 7.25 0.19
N GLN A 115 -0.52 8.43 0.39
CA GLN A 115 -0.64 9.54 -0.55
C GLN A 115 -0.01 9.18 -1.91
N ARG A 116 1.21 8.63 -1.92
CA ARG A 116 1.91 8.21 -3.14
C ARG A 116 1.16 7.09 -3.87
N LEU A 117 0.59 6.12 -3.14
CA LEU A 117 -0.23 5.05 -3.72
C LEU A 117 -1.53 5.57 -4.32
N ALA A 118 -2.22 6.48 -3.64
CA ALA A 118 -3.44 7.09 -4.15
C ALA A 118 -3.17 7.85 -5.45
N ASN A 119 -2.12 8.68 -5.48
CA ASN A 119 -1.71 9.42 -6.67
C ASN A 119 -1.39 8.49 -7.85
N ARG A 120 -0.68 7.39 -7.60
CA ARG A 120 -0.34 6.42 -8.65
C ARG A 120 -1.56 5.68 -9.19
N ARG A 121 -2.50 5.31 -8.32
CA ARG A 121 -3.76 4.66 -8.73
C ARG A 121 -4.67 5.60 -9.51
N LEU A 122 -4.66 6.90 -9.19
CA LEU A 122 -5.34 7.92 -9.98
C LEU A 122 -4.71 8.07 -11.37
N ALA A 123 -3.37 8.14 -11.45
CA ALA A 123 -2.66 8.26 -12.72
C ALA A 123 -2.79 7.02 -13.62
N ALA A 124 -3.00 5.83 -13.03
CA ALA A 124 -3.19 4.58 -13.75
C ALA A 124 -4.62 4.36 -14.27
N GLN A 125 -5.61 5.16 -13.83
CA GLN A 125 -6.94 5.08 -14.40
C GLN A 125 -6.91 5.65 -15.82
N PRO A 126 -7.40 4.91 -16.84
CA PRO A 126 -7.51 5.44 -18.18
C PRO A 126 -8.39 6.68 -18.12
N MET A 127 -7.82 7.84 -18.44
CA MET A 127 -8.54 9.11 -18.51
C MET A 127 -9.82 8.87 -19.32
N PRO A 128 -11.00 9.26 -18.80
CA PRO A 128 -12.22 9.17 -19.59
C PRO A 128 -11.95 9.90 -20.90
N HIS A 129 -12.09 9.18 -22.02
CA HIS A 129 -11.91 9.75 -23.34
C HIS A 129 -12.67 11.08 -23.38
N PRO A 130 -12.03 12.20 -23.79
CA PRO A 130 -12.76 13.44 -23.97
C PRO A 130 -13.95 13.11 -24.88
N PRO A 131 -15.17 13.57 -24.55
CA PRO A 131 -16.34 13.30 -25.36
C PRO A 131 -15.97 13.67 -26.78
N THR A 132 -15.90 12.65 -27.64
CA THR A 132 -15.68 12.84 -29.06
C THR A 132 -16.95 13.50 -29.53
N ASP A 133 -16.95 14.84 -29.53
CA ASP A 133 -18.06 15.63 -30.01
C ASP A 133 -18.34 15.12 -31.42
N LYS A 134 -19.51 14.47 -31.53
CA LYS A 134 -19.98 13.89 -32.78
C LYS A 134 -20.00 15.03 -33.78
N ALA A 135 -19.26 14.82 -34.87
CA ALA A 135 -19.26 15.62 -36.07
C ALA A 135 -20.65 16.20 -36.34
N THR A 136 -20.76 17.53 -36.35
CA THR A 136 -21.91 18.25 -36.90
C THR A 136 -22.04 17.87 -38.37
N PRO A 137 -23.09 17.15 -38.80
CA PRO A 137 -23.36 16.94 -40.21
C PRO A 137 -24.37 18.01 -40.63
N GLY A 138 -23.92 19.02 -41.38
CA GLY A 138 -24.88 19.92 -42.02
C GLY A 138 -24.35 21.31 -42.36
N SER A 139 -23.52 21.40 -43.41
CA SER A 139 -23.55 22.59 -44.26
C SER A 139 -24.22 22.20 -45.58
N PRO A 140 -25.50 22.54 -45.79
CA PRO A 140 -26.10 22.43 -47.09
C PRO A 140 -25.70 23.64 -47.94
N SER A 141 -25.02 23.34 -49.05
CA SER A 141 -24.87 24.22 -50.21
C SER A 141 -26.20 24.90 -50.55
N SER A 142 -26.19 26.23 -50.58
CA SER A 142 -27.26 27.03 -51.20
C SER A 142 -26.67 27.89 -52.29
N LEU A 143 -26.89 27.42 -53.52
CA LEU A 143 -26.71 28.12 -54.78
C LEU A 143 -27.73 29.27 -54.90
N THR A 144 -27.29 30.38 -55.49
CA THR A 144 -28.05 31.24 -56.43
C THR A 144 -29.21 32.13 -55.91
N ARG A 145 -29.01 33.46 -55.95
CA ARG A 145 -30.04 34.36 -56.54
C ARG A 145 -29.47 35.69 -57.07
N ARG A 146 -29.69 35.87 -58.37
CA ARG A 146 -29.67 37.08 -59.22
C ARG A 146 -29.77 38.44 -58.50
N ARG A 147 -28.97 39.42 -58.97
CA ARG A 147 -29.43 40.46 -59.91
C ARG A 147 -28.26 40.99 -60.73
#